data_AF-A0A931WHP7-F1
#
_entry.id   AF-A0A931WHP7-F1
#
_cell.length_a   1.000
_cell.length_b   1.000
_cell.length_c   1.000
_cell.angle_alpha   90.00
_cell.angle_beta   90.00
_cell.angle_gamma   90.00
#
_symmetry.space_group_name_H-M   'P 1'
#
loop_
_entity.id
_entity.type
_entity.pdbx_description
1 polymer ?
#
loop_
_entity_poly.entity_id
_entity_poly.type
_entity_poly.pdbx_seq_one_letter_code
_entity_poly.pdbx_strand_id
1 'polypeptide(L)'
;MRTLRAAFQHLSRRGTVFLVVGITLMLLGGAAIYRSYDYIQHDARFCQSCHIMQEPFQKWSTSPHHLVTCHRCHQQTLGASLHQVWFYLTKRPDQVVHHPTLDHKVCAQCHLSDDPQWKLIGETAGHKVHFEKAGIDCLDCHMGGLHEFLRPVDICVNCHSDKAEGAWGKMAFVHCTDCHSFLANKEELKPDRETCLVCHSKIKSGHEKFPEGNCSKCHKPHARRSH
;
A
#
# COMPACT_ATOMS: atom_id res chain seq x y z
N MET A 1 31.00 -42.79 2.29
CA MET A 1 30.21 -43.80 3.03
C MET A 1 31.02 -44.68 3.99
N ARG A 2 32.26 -45.12 3.68
CA ARG A 2 33.09 -45.94 4.59
C ARG A 2 33.53 -45.23 5.88
N THR A 3 33.69 -43.91 5.86
CA THR A 3 34.20 -43.12 6.99
C THR A 3 33.16 -42.87 8.08
N LEU A 4 31.89 -42.66 7.74
CA LEU A 4 30.80 -42.51 8.72
C LEU A 4 30.56 -43.81 9.51
N ARG A 5 30.72 -44.97 8.85
CA ARG A 5 30.51 -46.29 9.47
C ARG A 5 31.48 -46.60 10.60
N ALA A 6 32.71 -46.09 10.53
CA ALA A 6 33.74 -46.26 11.58
C ALA A 6 33.47 -45.40 12.82
N ALA A 7 32.88 -44.21 12.67
CA ALA A 7 32.54 -43.32 13.79
C ALA A 7 31.45 -43.89 14.70
N PHE A 8 30.54 -44.72 14.16
CA PHE A 8 29.46 -45.36 14.93
C PHE A 8 29.87 -46.69 15.60
N GLN A 9 31.04 -47.26 15.29
CA GLN A 9 31.48 -48.55 15.86
C GLN A 9 31.97 -48.45 17.32
N HIS A 10 32.31 -47.24 17.80
CA HIS A 10 32.77 -47.00 19.18
C HIS A 10 31.72 -46.32 20.08
N LEU A 11 30.53 -46.03 19.56
CA LEU A 11 29.51 -45.31 20.33
C LEU A 11 28.66 -46.31 21.12
N SER A 12 28.74 -46.28 22.45
CA SER A 12 27.90 -47.12 23.30
C SER A 12 26.41 -46.87 23.01
N ARG A 13 25.53 -47.86 23.26
CA ARG A 13 24.07 -47.70 23.11
C ARG A 13 23.55 -46.46 23.83
N ARG A 14 24.16 -46.12 24.99
CA ARG A 14 23.90 -44.89 25.74
C ARG A 14 24.37 -43.63 24.99
N GLY A 15 25.57 -43.63 24.43
CA GLY A 15 26.10 -42.53 23.61
C GLY A 15 25.27 -42.28 22.34
N THR A 16 24.77 -43.33 21.69
CA THR A 16 23.86 -43.19 20.54
C THR A 16 22.53 -42.56 20.96
N VAL A 17 21.95 -42.97 22.10
CA VAL A 17 20.72 -42.37 22.63
C VAL A 17 20.93 -40.89 22.96
N PHE A 18 22.01 -40.51 23.64
CA PHE A 18 22.29 -39.10 23.94
C PHE A 18 22.47 -38.25 22.67
N LEU A 19 23.14 -38.81 21.66
CA LEU A 19 23.36 -38.12 20.39
C LEU A 19 22.04 -37.91 19.63
N VAL A 20 21.18 -38.93 19.57
CA VAL A 20 19.84 -38.82 18.96
C VAL A 20 18.95 -37.84 19.73
N VAL A 21 18.93 -37.91 21.06
CA VAL A 21 18.16 -36.97 21.90
C VAL A 21 18.67 -35.54 21.73
N GLY A 22 19.99 -35.33 21.74
CA GLY A 22 20.60 -34.01 21.53
C GLY A 22 20.26 -33.42 20.17
N ILE A 23 20.37 -34.20 19.09
CA ILE A 23 19.95 -33.77 17.74
C ILE A 23 18.46 -33.46 17.71
N THR A 24 17.63 -34.31 18.32
CA THR A 24 16.17 -34.09 18.35
C THR A 24 15.82 -32.80 19.07
N LEU A 25 16.41 -32.54 20.24
CA LEU A 25 16.21 -31.30 20.99
C LEU A 25 16.71 -30.07 20.21
N MET A 26 17.85 -30.19 19.53
CA MET A 26 18.38 -29.12 18.69
C MET A 26 17.45 -28.81 17.51
N LEU A 27 16.90 -29.83 16.85
CA LEU A 27 15.94 -29.66 15.75
C LEU A 27 14.62 -29.06 16.23
N LEU A 28 14.08 -29.55 17.35
CA LEU A 28 12.84 -29.02 17.94
C LEU A 28 13.02 -27.57 18.41
N GLY A 29 14.13 -27.27 19.10
CA GLY A 29 14.47 -25.92 19.54
C GLY A 29 14.66 -24.98 18.36
N GLY A 30 15.41 -25.41 17.33
CA GLY A 30 15.59 -24.66 16.09
C GLY A 30 14.27 -24.38 15.38
N ALA A 31 13.38 -25.37 15.27
CA ALA A 31 12.06 -25.20 14.67
C ALA A 31 11.16 -24.24 15.47
N ALA A 32 11.21 -24.30 16.80
CA ALA A 32 10.46 -23.39 17.67
C ALA A 32 10.94 -21.94 17.55
N ILE A 33 12.26 -21.72 17.53
CA ILE A 33 12.87 -20.40 17.33
C ILE A 33 12.49 -19.86 15.95
N TYR A 34 12.62 -20.67 14.90
CA TYR A 34 12.27 -20.28 13.55
C TYR A 34 10.79 -19.88 13.43
N ARG A 35 9.87 -20.69 13.95
CA ARG A 35 8.43 -20.35 13.94
C ARG A 35 8.12 -19.08 14.72
N SER A 36 8.79 -18.86 15.85
CA SER A 36 8.60 -17.64 16.64
C SER A 36 9.10 -16.42 15.87
N TYR A 37 10.27 -16.51 15.26
CA TYR A 37 10.83 -15.45 14.41
C TYR A 37 9.90 -15.15 13.22
N ASP A 38 9.43 -16.18 12.53
CA ASP A 38 8.54 -16.04 11.38
C ASP A 38 7.20 -15.39 11.75
N TYR A 39 6.57 -15.83 12.85
CA TYR A 39 5.35 -15.21 13.36
C TYR A 39 5.57 -13.73 13.73
N ILE A 40 6.70 -13.39 14.34
CA ILE A 40 6.99 -12.01 14.74
C ILE A 40 7.24 -11.12 13.52
N GLN A 41 7.95 -11.62 12.50
CA GLN A 41 8.45 -10.79 11.40
C GLN A 41 7.55 -10.77 10.17
N HIS A 42 6.80 -11.84 9.93
CA HIS A 42 6.06 -12.05 8.68
C HIS A 42 4.56 -12.29 8.90
N ASP A 43 4.06 -12.25 10.14
CA ASP A 43 2.63 -12.39 10.42
C ASP A 43 2.05 -11.09 10.98
N ALA A 44 1.12 -10.48 10.23
CA ALA A 44 0.45 -9.26 10.65
C ALA A 44 -0.37 -9.44 11.96
N ARG A 45 -0.76 -10.68 12.30
CA ARG A 45 -1.48 -11.00 13.55
C ARG A 45 -0.62 -10.77 14.79
N PHE A 46 0.70 -10.82 14.66
CA PHE A 46 1.59 -10.51 15.77
C PHE A 46 1.48 -9.03 16.16
N CYS A 47 1.40 -8.13 15.19
CA CYS A 47 1.40 -6.69 15.40
C CYS A 47 0.18 -6.22 16.23
N GLN A 48 -1.00 -6.81 16.01
CA GLN A 48 -2.20 -6.52 16.80
C GLN A 48 -2.16 -7.03 18.25
N SER A 49 -1.19 -7.87 18.61
CA SER A 49 -1.14 -8.52 19.93
C SER A 49 -0.31 -7.78 20.98
N CYS A 50 0.58 -6.86 20.55
CA CYS A 50 1.60 -6.27 21.43
C CYS A 50 1.46 -4.75 21.61
N HIS A 51 0.77 -4.03 20.71
CA HIS A 51 0.50 -2.59 20.84
C HIS A 51 -0.85 -2.22 20.22
N ILE A 52 -1.24 -0.94 20.33
CA ILE A 52 -2.49 -0.41 19.78
C ILE A 52 -2.46 -0.54 18.25
N MET A 53 -3.14 -1.55 17.70
CA MET A 53 -3.14 -1.84 16.25
C MET A 53 -4.47 -2.37 15.70
N GLN A 54 -5.49 -2.52 16.53
CA GLN A 54 -6.77 -3.13 16.15
C GLN A 54 -7.42 -2.41 14.95
N GLU A 55 -7.56 -1.09 15.00
CA GLU A 55 -8.20 -0.33 13.92
C GLU A 55 -7.34 -0.31 12.62
N PRO A 56 -6.03 0.01 12.67
CA PRO A 56 -5.17 -0.11 11.48
C PRO A 56 -5.15 -1.51 10.86
N PHE A 57 -5.13 -2.56 11.68
CA PHE A 57 -5.18 -3.95 11.21
C PHE A 57 -6.48 -4.25 10.46
N GLN A 58 -7.62 -3.78 10.97
CA GLN A 58 -8.91 -3.95 10.30
C GLN A 58 -8.92 -3.26 8.93
N LYS A 59 -8.50 -1.99 8.86
CA LYS A 59 -8.40 -1.24 7.60
C LYS A 59 -7.46 -1.95 6.61
N TRP A 60 -6.30 -2.37 7.09
CA TRP A 60 -5.30 -3.07 6.28
C TRP A 60 -5.85 -4.39 5.73
N SER A 61 -6.59 -5.16 6.53
CA SER A 61 -7.08 -6.49 6.18
C SER A 61 -8.03 -6.51 4.97
N THR A 62 -8.71 -5.38 4.70
CA THR A 62 -9.60 -5.20 3.55
C THR A 62 -8.95 -4.39 2.42
N SER A 63 -7.72 -3.92 2.62
CA SER A 63 -7.02 -3.07 1.68
C SER A 63 -6.40 -3.86 0.51
N PRO A 64 -6.04 -3.20 -0.61
CA PRO A 64 -5.27 -3.83 -1.68
C PRO A 64 -3.91 -4.39 -1.22
N HIS A 65 -3.37 -3.91 -0.11
CA HIS A 65 -2.07 -4.33 0.45
C HIS A 65 -2.19 -5.34 1.60
N HIS A 66 -3.36 -5.96 1.82
CA HIS A 66 -3.54 -6.95 2.89
C HIS A 66 -2.65 -8.21 2.77
N LEU A 67 -1.97 -8.41 1.64
CA LEU A 67 -0.98 -9.48 1.44
C LEU A 67 0.46 -9.02 1.70
N VAL A 68 0.66 -7.71 1.90
CA VAL A 68 1.94 -7.10 2.24
C VAL A 68 1.98 -6.92 3.75
N THR A 69 2.89 -7.64 4.42
CA THR A 69 2.98 -7.64 5.88
C THR A 69 3.38 -6.28 6.42
N CYS A 70 2.97 -5.96 7.66
CA CYS A 70 3.17 -4.63 8.25
C CYS A 70 4.63 -4.16 8.20
N HIS A 71 5.60 -5.06 8.44
CA HIS A 71 7.03 -4.73 8.43
C HIS A 71 7.61 -4.41 7.06
N ARG A 72 6.90 -4.70 5.96
CA ARG A 72 7.32 -4.24 4.63
C ARG A 72 7.27 -2.73 4.52
N CYS A 73 6.32 -2.10 5.22
CA CYS A 73 6.23 -0.64 5.34
C CYS A 73 6.89 -0.16 6.65
N HIS A 74 6.58 -0.79 7.78
CA HIS A 74 7.08 -0.43 9.11
C HIS A 74 8.39 -1.15 9.47
N GLN A 75 9.50 -0.66 8.93
CA GLN A 75 10.83 -1.18 9.23
C GLN A 75 11.37 -0.54 10.52
N GLN A 76 10.98 -1.11 11.66
CA GLN A 76 11.47 -0.65 12.98
C GLN A 76 12.82 -1.28 13.32
N THR A 77 13.66 -0.54 14.06
CA THR A 77 14.85 -1.12 14.67
C THR A 77 14.47 -1.99 15.86
N LEU A 78 15.31 -2.97 16.21
CA LEU A 78 15.09 -3.80 17.39
C LEU A 78 14.91 -2.98 18.67
N GLY A 79 15.68 -1.89 18.83
CA GLY A 79 15.54 -0.99 19.98
C GLY A 79 14.18 -0.30 20.03
N ALA A 80 13.67 0.18 18.88
CA ALA A 80 12.34 0.79 18.80
C ALA A 80 11.23 -0.21 19.14
N SER A 81 11.32 -1.43 18.61
CA SER A 81 10.33 -2.49 18.91
C SER A 81 10.35 -2.90 20.38
N LEU A 82 11.52 -3.05 21.00
CA LEU A 82 11.64 -3.34 22.43
C LEU A 82 11.09 -2.19 23.29
N HIS A 83 11.39 -0.94 22.93
CA HIS A 83 10.84 0.22 23.61
C HIS A 83 9.32 0.27 23.52
N GLN A 84 8.74 -0.06 22.37
CA GLN A 84 7.28 -0.10 22.17
C GLN A 84 6.61 -1.16 23.06
N VAL A 85 7.19 -2.35 23.16
CA VAL A 85 6.70 -3.41 24.07
C VAL A 85 6.79 -2.95 25.53
N TRP A 86 7.93 -2.39 25.94
CA TRP A 86 8.09 -1.87 27.30
C TRP A 86 7.08 -0.76 27.61
N PHE A 87 6.88 0.18 26.68
CA PHE A 87 5.95 1.28 26.83
C PHE A 87 4.51 0.78 26.95
N TYR A 88 4.10 -0.19 26.12
CA TYR A 88 2.76 -0.76 26.18
C TYR A 88 2.51 -1.50 27.51
N LEU A 89 3.46 -2.31 27.97
CA LEU A 89 3.33 -3.06 29.21
C LEU A 89 3.29 -2.17 30.45
N THR A 90 4.02 -1.05 30.46
CA THR A 90 4.16 -0.15 31.62
C THR A 90 3.17 1.01 31.64
N LYS A 91 2.86 1.60 30.48
CA LYS A 91 2.00 2.79 30.36
C LYS A 91 0.59 2.47 29.89
N ARG A 92 0.41 1.37 29.14
CA ARG A 92 -0.89 0.92 28.60
C ARG A 92 -1.67 2.07 27.93
N PRO A 93 -1.08 2.71 26.90
CA PRO A 93 -1.79 3.76 26.17
C PRO A 93 -3.04 3.19 25.49
N ASP A 94 -4.06 4.02 25.36
CA ASP A 94 -5.32 3.73 24.65
C ASP A 94 -5.36 4.37 23.26
N GLN A 95 -4.49 5.34 22.99
CA GLN A 95 -4.37 6.03 21.69
C GLN A 95 -2.91 6.19 21.23
N VAL A 96 -2.74 6.32 19.90
CA VAL A 96 -1.44 6.60 19.27
C VAL A 96 -1.22 8.11 19.24
N VAL A 97 -0.41 8.63 20.16
CA VAL A 97 -0.09 10.08 20.23
C VAL A 97 0.91 10.49 19.13
N HIS A 98 1.85 9.60 18.80
CA HIS A 98 2.82 9.85 17.75
C HIS A 98 2.97 8.61 16.88
N HIS A 99 2.53 8.72 15.63
CA HIS A 99 2.73 7.68 14.64
C HIS A 99 4.09 7.91 13.96
N PRO A 100 4.95 6.88 13.85
CA PRO A 100 6.24 7.02 13.17
C PRO A 100 6.03 7.37 11.69
N THR A 101 6.89 8.23 11.16
CA THR A 101 6.87 8.61 9.75
C THR A 101 7.41 7.47 8.89
N LEU A 102 6.78 7.24 7.73
CA LEU A 102 7.29 6.36 6.70
C LEU A 102 8.18 7.16 5.74
N ASP A 103 9.16 6.49 5.13
CA ASP A 103 9.98 7.04 4.04
C ASP A 103 9.43 6.50 2.71
N HIS A 104 9.34 7.31 1.66
CA HIS A 104 8.82 6.92 0.35
C HIS A 104 9.49 5.67 -0.24
N LYS A 105 10.72 5.35 0.19
CA LYS A 105 11.52 4.25 -0.36
C LYS A 105 10.85 2.91 -0.13
N VAL A 106 10.04 2.77 0.92
CA VAL A 106 9.29 1.54 1.19
C VAL A 106 8.29 1.24 0.07
N CYS A 107 7.71 2.28 -0.54
CA CYS A 107 6.82 2.16 -1.68
C CYS A 107 7.62 1.86 -2.96
N ALA A 108 8.71 2.62 -3.18
CA ALA A 108 9.56 2.50 -4.35
C ALA A 108 10.21 1.12 -4.50
N GLN A 109 10.51 0.45 -3.38
CA GLN A 109 11.08 -0.92 -3.36
C GLN A 109 10.23 -1.94 -4.11
N CYS A 110 8.92 -1.72 -4.22
CA CYS A 110 8.03 -2.54 -5.03
C CYS A 110 7.59 -1.79 -6.28
N HIS A 111 6.93 -0.64 -6.14
CA HIS A 111 6.25 0.04 -7.25
C HIS A 111 7.17 0.64 -8.32
N LEU A 112 8.44 0.87 -7.99
CA LEU A 112 9.47 1.32 -8.93
C LEU A 112 10.57 0.26 -9.15
N SER A 113 10.29 -0.99 -8.76
CA SER A 113 11.22 -2.10 -8.94
C SER A 113 11.19 -2.64 -10.37
N ASP A 114 12.18 -3.48 -10.71
CA ASP A 114 12.22 -4.16 -12.01
C ASP A 114 11.21 -5.31 -12.15
N ASP A 115 10.54 -5.68 -11.07
CA ASP A 115 9.56 -6.76 -11.06
C ASP A 115 8.27 -6.31 -11.80
N PRO A 116 7.91 -6.98 -12.91
CA PRO A 116 6.74 -6.63 -13.71
C PRO A 116 5.42 -6.77 -12.93
N GLN A 117 5.39 -7.52 -11.83
CA GLN A 117 4.23 -7.59 -10.95
C GLN A 117 3.90 -6.22 -10.33
N TRP A 118 4.91 -5.37 -10.11
CA TRP A 118 4.77 -4.14 -9.33
C TRP A 118 4.91 -2.85 -10.16
N LYS A 119 5.44 -2.94 -11.39
CA LYS A 119 5.59 -1.81 -12.34
C LYS A 119 4.29 -1.09 -12.69
N LEU A 120 3.15 -1.75 -12.50
CA LEU A 120 1.84 -1.24 -12.92
C LEU A 120 1.56 0.18 -12.43
N ILE A 121 2.01 0.55 -11.23
CA ILE A 121 1.71 1.85 -10.62
C ILE A 121 2.64 2.96 -11.14
N GLY A 122 3.95 2.68 -11.25
CA GLY A 122 4.95 3.64 -11.73
C GLY A 122 4.68 4.14 -13.15
N GLU A 123 4.02 3.35 -13.99
CA GLU A 123 3.81 3.68 -15.40
C GLU A 123 2.48 4.39 -15.71
N THR A 124 1.63 4.61 -14.71
CA THR A 124 0.30 5.20 -14.92
C THR A 124 0.35 6.70 -15.24
N ALA A 125 -0.62 7.17 -16.02
CA ALA A 125 -0.75 8.58 -16.43
C ALA A 125 -0.69 9.55 -15.24
N GLY A 126 -1.38 9.21 -14.15
CA GLY A 126 -1.43 10.01 -12.94
C GLY A 126 -0.08 10.13 -12.25
N HIS A 127 0.60 9.00 -12.02
CA HIS A 127 1.91 8.98 -11.38
C HIS A 127 2.99 9.63 -12.26
N LYS A 128 3.00 9.42 -13.58
CA LYS A 128 3.89 10.14 -14.51
C LYS A 128 3.75 11.66 -14.40
N VAL A 129 2.51 12.17 -14.28
CA VAL A 129 2.27 13.61 -14.17
C VAL A 129 2.67 14.16 -12.80
N HIS A 130 2.33 13.48 -11.72
CA HIS A 130 2.51 14.02 -10.36
C HIS A 130 3.87 13.67 -9.76
N PHE A 131 4.30 12.42 -9.85
CA PHE A 131 5.57 11.96 -9.29
C PHE A 131 6.74 12.30 -10.23
N GLU A 132 6.73 11.82 -11.48
CA GLU A 132 7.90 11.99 -12.36
C GLU A 132 8.08 13.42 -12.85
N LYS A 133 7.01 14.07 -13.33
CA LYS A 133 7.09 15.42 -13.92
C LYS A 133 7.05 16.53 -12.89
N ALA A 134 6.23 16.40 -11.84
CA ALA A 134 6.04 17.44 -10.83
C ALA A 134 6.83 17.21 -9.53
N GLY A 135 7.42 16.03 -9.33
CA GLY A 135 8.24 15.74 -8.15
C GLY A 135 7.46 15.61 -6.83
N ILE A 136 6.17 15.28 -6.89
CA ILE A 136 5.30 15.10 -5.71
C ILE A 136 5.56 13.72 -5.09
N ASP A 137 5.71 13.65 -3.77
CA ASP A 137 6.01 12.40 -3.06
C ASP A 137 4.80 11.45 -3.00
N CYS A 138 5.07 10.14 -2.87
CA CYS A 138 4.02 9.14 -2.66
C CYS A 138 3.14 9.47 -1.45
N LEU A 139 3.77 9.92 -0.36
CA LEU A 139 3.10 10.19 0.91
C LEU A 139 2.29 11.48 0.88
N ASP A 140 2.65 12.47 0.04
CA ASP A 140 1.86 13.70 -0.12
C ASP A 140 0.44 13.41 -0.59
N CYS A 141 0.26 12.32 -1.35
CA CYS A 141 -1.04 11.87 -1.82
C CYS A 141 -1.62 10.67 -1.05
N HIS A 142 -0.81 9.75 -0.54
CA HIS A 142 -1.34 8.52 0.06
C HIS A 142 -1.43 8.55 1.59
N MET A 143 -0.72 9.44 2.29
CA MET A 143 -0.54 9.42 3.75
C MET A 143 -1.85 9.28 4.53
N GLY A 144 -2.86 10.10 4.20
CA GLY A 144 -4.14 10.12 4.95
C GLY A 144 -4.96 8.83 4.85
N GLY A 145 -4.64 7.96 3.88
CA GLY A 145 -5.39 6.74 3.60
C GLY A 145 -4.58 5.45 3.66
N LEU A 146 -3.29 5.45 4.02
CA LEU A 146 -2.38 4.31 3.79
C LEU A 146 -2.81 2.95 4.36
N HIS A 147 -3.56 2.90 5.47
CA HIS A 147 -4.04 1.62 6.00
C HIS A 147 -5.24 1.06 5.23
N GLU A 148 -5.95 1.87 4.45
CA GLU A 148 -7.17 1.46 3.73
C GLU A 148 -7.04 1.68 2.20
N PHE A 149 -6.09 2.49 1.77
CA PHE A 149 -5.88 3.01 0.42
C PHE A 149 -7.11 3.72 -0.16
N LEU A 150 -7.81 4.47 0.70
CA LEU A 150 -8.86 5.38 0.24
C LEU A 150 -8.26 6.44 -0.70
N ARG A 151 -9.10 6.94 -1.60
CA ARG A 151 -8.81 8.11 -2.44
C ARG A 151 -9.76 9.26 -2.07
N PRO A 152 -9.46 9.99 -0.99
CA PRO A 152 -10.21 11.19 -0.64
C PRO A 152 -10.03 12.30 -1.70
N VAL A 153 -11.11 13.03 -2.01
CA VAL A 153 -11.10 14.13 -2.99
C VAL A 153 -10.23 15.30 -2.52
N ASP A 154 -10.23 15.57 -1.22
CA ASP A 154 -9.50 16.66 -0.57
C ASP A 154 -8.00 16.62 -0.87
N ILE A 155 -7.41 15.43 -1.02
CA ILE A 155 -6.00 15.28 -1.41
C ILE A 155 -5.72 15.96 -2.76
N CYS A 156 -6.62 15.81 -3.73
CA CYS A 156 -6.50 16.50 -5.01
C CYS A 156 -6.71 18.02 -4.83
N VAL A 157 -7.69 18.42 -4.02
CA VAL A 157 -8.10 19.82 -3.81
C VAL A 157 -7.06 20.64 -3.07
N ASN A 158 -6.23 20.00 -2.23
CA ASN A 158 -5.13 20.65 -1.52
C ASN A 158 -4.16 21.35 -2.48
N CYS A 159 -4.01 20.86 -3.71
CA CYS A 159 -3.22 21.50 -4.76
C CYS A 159 -4.07 22.04 -5.94
N HIS A 160 -5.23 21.44 -6.21
CA HIS A 160 -6.12 21.78 -7.34
C HIS A 160 -7.43 22.44 -6.88
N SER A 161 -7.36 23.34 -5.91
CA SER A 161 -8.54 24.02 -5.33
C SER A 161 -9.39 24.75 -6.38
N ASP A 162 -8.72 25.37 -7.35
CA ASP A 162 -9.34 26.07 -8.48
C ASP A 162 -10.19 25.15 -9.39
N LYS A 163 -9.90 23.84 -9.40
CA LYS A 163 -10.63 22.86 -10.22
C LYS A 163 -11.89 22.34 -9.53
N ALA A 164 -11.84 22.15 -8.22
CA ALA A 164 -12.99 21.70 -7.43
C ALA A 164 -14.07 22.79 -7.34
N GLU A 165 -13.65 24.03 -7.20
CA GLU A 165 -14.52 25.21 -7.22
C GLU A 165 -15.30 25.41 -8.53
N GLY A 166 -14.82 24.76 -9.59
CA GLY A 166 -15.28 24.93 -10.96
C GLY A 166 -16.22 23.83 -11.47
N ALA A 167 -16.54 22.81 -10.68
CA ALA A 167 -17.47 21.75 -11.07
C ALA A 167 -18.92 22.11 -10.67
N TRP A 168 -19.88 21.99 -11.60
CA TRP A 168 -21.27 22.46 -11.41
C TRP A 168 -22.32 21.42 -11.79
N GLY A 169 -23.51 21.57 -11.22
CA GLY A 169 -24.66 20.71 -11.50
C GLY A 169 -24.36 19.24 -11.17
N LYS A 170 -24.79 18.31 -12.02
CA LYS A 170 -24.56 16.87 -11.80
C LYS A 170 -23.08 16.47 -11.90
N MET A 171 -22.22 17.30 -12.50
CA MET A 171 -20.78 17.04 -12.58
C MET A 171 -20.04 17.40 -11.28
N ALA A 172 -20.64 18.21 -10.40
CA ALA A 172 -20.06 18.53 -9.08
C ALA A 172 -19.98 17.31 -8.15
N PHE A 173 -20.76 16.25 -8.42
CA PHE A 173 -20.80 15.02 -7.64
C PHE A 173 -19.97 13.88 -8.24
N VAL A 174 -19.26 14.14 -9.34
CA VAL A 174 -18.41 13.15 -10.01
C VAL A 174 -16.99 13.27 -9.45
N HIS A 175 -16.38 12.14 -9.11
CA HIS A 175 -15.02 12.15 -8.56
C HIS A 175 -14.01 12.54 -9.65
N CYS A 176 -12.92 13.23 -9.29
CA CYS A 176 -11.90 13.70 -10.23
C CYS A 176 -11.41 12.57 -11.15
N THR A 177 -11.22 11.37 -10.59
CA THR A 177 -10.69 10.19 -11.29
C THR A 177 -11.65 9.53 -12.27
N ASP A 178 -12.95 9.88 -12.22
CA ASP A 178 -13.93 9.35 -13.18
C ASP A 178 -13.73 9.95 -14.58
N CYS A 179 -13.09 11.14 -14.64
CA CYS A 179 -12.65 11.75 -15.90
C CYS A 179 -11.12 11.70 -16.04
N HIS A 180 -10.39 12.02 -14.97
CA HIS A 180 -8.94 11.96 -14.94
C HIS A 180 -8.49 10.56 -14.52
N SER A 181 -8.57 9.60 -15.45
CA SER A 181 -8.21 8.20 -15.20
C SER A 181 -6.76 8.05 -14.75
N PHE A 182 -6.54 8.17 -13.43
CA PHE A 182 -5.21 8.28 -12.84
C PHE A 182 -4.37 7.04 -13.07
N LEU A 183 -5.02 5.87 -13.07
CA LEU A 183 -4.39 4.57 -13.28
C LEU A 183 -4.34 4.14 -14.76
N ALA A 184 -4.74 5.00 -15.70
CA ALA A 184 -4.69 4.64 -17.11
C ALA A 184 -3.23 4.52 -17.58
N ASN A 185 -2.95 3.51 -18.41
CA ASN A 185 -1.66 3.39 -19.08
C ASN A 185 -1.66 4.25 -20.36
N LYS A 186 -1.57 5.57 -20.18
CA LYS A 186 -1.44 6.55 -21.27
C LYS A 186 -0.56 7.71 -20.84
N GLU A 187 -0.06 8.48 -21.81
CA GLU A 187 0.85 9.60 -21.56
C GLU A 187 0.15 10.85 -20.98
N GLU A 188 -1.14 11.03 -21.26
CA GLU A 188 -1.90 12.19 -20.81
C GLU A 188 -3.01 11.83 -19.81
N LEU A 189 -3.02 12.54 -18.68
CA LEU A 189 -4.10 12.45 -17.68
C LEU A 189 -5.36 13.23 -18.09
N LYS A 190 -5.28 14.08 -19.13
CA LYS A 190 -6.43 14.86 -19.59
C LYS A 190 -7.49 13.93 -20.21
N PRO A 191 -8.79 14.16 -19.94
CA PRO A 191 -9.87 13.42 -20.57
C PRO A 191 -9.88 13.67 -22.08
N ASP A 192 -10.06 12.59 -22.82
CA ASP A 192 -10.29 12.62 -24.27
C ASP A 192 -11.79 12.55 -24.57
N ARG A 193 -12.12 12.55 -25.86
CA ARG A 193 -13.50 12.45 -26.33
C ARG A 193 -14.20 11.19 -25.80
N GLU A 194 -13.49 10.06 -25.79
CA GLU A 194 -14.05 8.78 -25.38
C GLU A 194 -14.46 8.81 -23.91
N THR A 195 -13.62 9.42 -23.07
CA THR A 195 -13.90 9.64 -21.64
C THR A 195 -15.24 10.35 -21.42
N CYS A 196 -15.52 11.41 -22.19
CA CYS A 196 -16.80 12.12 -22.11
C CYS A 196 -17.97 11.22 -22.54
N LEU A 197 -17.78 10.44 -23.61
CA LEU A 197 -18.83 9.62 -24.20
C LEU A 197 -19.18 8.39 -23.36
N VAL A 198 -18.34 7.95 -22.41
CA VAL A 198 -18.65 6.86 -21.46
C VAL A 198 -20.03 7.05 -20.80
N CYS A 199 -20.33 8.29 -20.43
CA CYS A 199 -21.59 8.69 -19.81
C CYS A 199 -22.49 9.46 -20.78
N HIS A 200 -21.95 10.42 -21.53
CA HIS A 200 -22.76 11.31 -22.35
C HIS A 200 -23.47 10.62 -23.53
N SER A 201 -22.97 9.47 -24.00
CA SER A 201 -23.65 8.68 -25.04
C SER A 201 -24.90 7.94 -24.52
N LYS A 202 -25.01 7.74 -23.20
CA LYS A 202 -26.07 6.94 -22.56
C LYS A 202 -27.17 7.78 -21.94
N ILE A 203 -26.97 9.10 -21.85
CA ILE A 203 -27.94 10.04 -21.31
C ILE A 203 -28.51 10.88 -22.44
N LYS A 204 -29.74 11.39 -22.27
CA LYS A 204 -30.30 12.39 -23.18
C LYS A 204 -29.47 13.67 -23.08
N SER A 205 -28.44 13.75 -23.92
CA SER A 205 -27.59 14.93 -24.04
C SER A 205 -28.32 16.01 -24.86
N GLY A 206 -27.90 17.26 -24.72
CA GLY A 206 -28.46 18.36 -25.53
C GLY A 206 -28.05 18.30 -27.01
N HIS A 207 -27.28 17.30 -27.43
CA HIS A 207 -26.86 17.12 -28.82
C HIS A 207 -27.78 16.11 -29.51
N GLU A 208 -28.28 16.48 -30.69
CA GLU A 208 -28.94 15.53 -31.62
C GLU A 208 -27.91 14.62 -32.30
N LYS A 209 -26.72 15.16 -32.61
CA LYS A 209 -25.52 14.43 -33.04
C LYS A 209 -24.29 15.06 -32.42
N PHE A 210 -23.38 14.25 -31.86
CA PHE A 210 -22.14 14.79 -31.29
C PHE A 210 -21.21 15.25 -32.43
N PRO A 211 -20.77 16.53 -32.45
CA PRO A 211 -19.80 17.02 -33.43
C PRO A 211 -18.49 16.25 -33.31
N GLU A 212 -17.73 16.11 -34.41
CA GLU A 212 -16.40 15.49 -34.37
C GLU A 212 -15.39 16.36 -33.61
N GLY A 213 -14.35 15.73 -33.06
CA GLY A 213 -13.29 16.40 -32.31
C GLY A 213 -13.48 16.43 -30.79
N ASN A 214 -12.66 17.25 -30.11
CA ASN A 214 -12.56 17.29 -28.65
C ASN A 214 -13.67 18.14 -28.02
N CYS A 215 -14.45 17.53 -27.13
CA CYS A 215 -15.55 18.15 -26.39
C CYS A 215 -15.12 19.42 -25.63
N SER A 216 -13.87 19.46 -25.14
CA SER A 216 -13.33 20.56 -24.34
C SER A 216 -13.13 21.88 -25.11
N LYS A 217 -13.23 21.87 -26.45
CA LYS A 217 -13.21 23.09 -27.27
C LYS A 217 -14.43 23.99 -27.01
N CYS A 218 -15.57 23.39 -26.68
CA CYS A 218 -16.82 24.11 -26.40
C CYS A 218 -17.26 23.97 -24.95
N HIS A 219 -17.01 22.82 -24.31
CA HIS A 219 -17.39 22.55 -22.93
C HIS A 219 -16.23 22.80 -21.98
N LYS A 220 -16.49 23.47 -20.85
CA LYS A 220 -15.49 23.73 -19.80
C LYS A 220 -15.95 23.10 -18.48
N PRO A 221 -15.62 21.82 -18.21
CA PRO A 221 -16.14 21.10 -17.04
C PRO A 221 -15.74 21.68 -15.68
N HIS A 222 -14.62 22.41 -15.63
CA HIS A 222 -14.09 23.07 -14.44
C HIS A 222 -14.30 24.60 -14.45
N ALA A 223 -15.09 25.16 -15.38
CA ALA A 223 -15.36 26.59 -15.37
C ALA A 223 -16.61 26.89 -14.54
N ARG A 224 -16.50 27.89 -13.66
CA ARG A 224 -17.68 28.52 -13.08
C ARG A 224 -18.51 29.17 -14.17
N ARG A 225 -19.82 28.86 -14.25
CA ARG A 225 -20.73 29.66 -15.07
C ARG A 225 -20.85 31.03 -14.41
N SER A 226 -20.44 32.07 -15.12
CA SER A 226 -20.90 33.43 -14.80
C SER A 226 -22.43 33.42 -14.94
N HIS A 227 -23.11 33.82 -13.86
CA HIS A 227 -24.55 34.08 -13.86
C HIS A 227 -24.92 35.09 -14.95
#